data_AF-A0A930SS75-F1
#
_entry.id   AF-A0A930SS75-F1
#
_cell.length_a   1.000
_cell.length_b   1.000
_cell.length_c   1.000
_cell.angle_alpha   90.00
_cell.angle_beta   90.00
_cell.angle_gamma   90.00
#
_symmetry.space_group_name_H-M   'P 1'
#
loop_
_entity.id
_entity.type
_entity.pdbx_description
1 polymer ?
#
loop_
_entity_poly.entity_id
_entity_poly.type
_entity_poly.pdbx_seq_one_letter_code
_entity_poly.pdbx_strand_id
1 'polypeptide(L)'
;MCQPILETDAPLQERAFDIQPQPTEAETTGTPAAVEVSPGSAPTTSSAETSAEPVSGADETASAASTEVATPKPAAEKRRKPPGGGYKPAQVLQRMKGRSGIYKAYLADSEALLLQIRLLGLGPALALLQAQSENKSQRRVYWDLSQWIFKAQRIRGRNSRSLLDSVVYGDSRFLVKATHAAVQFLEAILQLDQQNAKQSQTRSKSQS
;
A
#
# COMPACT_ATOMS: atom_id res chain seq x y z
N MET A 1 -28.63 -29.58 -45.52
CA MET A 1 -27.89 -28.67 -46.43
C MET A 1 -26.78 -28.04 -45.62
N CYS A 2 -25.53 -28.21 -46.04
CA CYS A 2 -24.37 -27.69 -45.30
C CYS A 2 -24.14 -26.22 -45.66
N GLN A 3 -23.72 -25.39 -44.70
CA GLN A 3 -23.12 -24.08 -44.98
C GLN A 3 -21.62 -24.12 -44.68
N PRO A 4 -20.78 -23.45 -45.49
CA PRO A 4 -19.33 -23.53 -45.37
C PRO A 4 -18.79 -22.65 -44.24
N ILE A 5 -17.66 -23.10 -43.67
CA ILE A 5 -16.82 -22.34 -42.75
C ILE A 5 -15.98 -21.37 -43.59
N LEU A 6 -15.96 -20.09 -43.23
CA LEU A 6 -15.01 -19.12 -43.77
C LEU A 6 -13.82 -18.99 -42.80
N GLU A 7 -12.74 -19.71 -43.10
CA GLU A 7 -11.42 -19.41 -42.55
C GLU A 7 -10.97 -18.04 -43.08
N THR A 8 -10.71 -17.11 -42.18
CA THR A 8 -10.04 -15.85 -42.51
C THR A 8 -8.63 -15.92 -41.95
N ASP A 9 -7.71 -16.36 -42.81
CA ASP A 9 -6.29 -16.38 -42.53
C ASP A 9 -5.76 -14.94 -42.38
N ALA A 10 -5.01 -14.67 -41.31
CA ALA A 10 -4.55 -13.34 -40.96
C ALA A 10 -3.02 -13.38 -40.78
N PRO A 11 -2.23 -12.75 -41.68
CA PRO A 11 -0.78 -12.87 -41.63
C PRO A 11 -0.19 -12.18 -40.40
N LEU A 12 0.56 -12.95 -39.62
CA LEU A 12 1.42 -12.45 -38.56
C LEU A 12 2.49 -11.53 -39.15
N GLN A 13 2.36 -10.22 -38.96
CA GLN A 13 3.48 -9.31 -39.17
C GLN A 13 4.47 -9.44 -38.01
N GLU A 14 5.51 -10.27 -38.22
CA GLU A 14 6.73 -10.22 -37.42
C GLU A 14 7.38 -8.84 -37.57
N ARG A 15 7.16 -7.96 -36.58
CA ARG A 15 8.02 -6.79 -36.40
C ARG A 15 9.28 -7.24 -35.67
N ALA A 16 10.31 -7.56 -36.45
CA ALA A 16 11.67 -7.65 -35.94
C ALA A 16 12.01 -6.33 -35.22
N PHE A 17 12.23 -6.40 -33.91
CA PHE A 17 12.79 -5.29 -33.16
C PHE A 17 14.30 -5.29 -33.38
N ASP A 18 14.76 -4.30 -34.13
CA ASP A 18 16.17 -4.04 -34.41
C ASP A 18 16.85 -3.51 -33.13
N ILE A 19 17.37 -4.43 -32.32
CA ILE A 19 18.11 -4.11 -31.11
C ILE A 19 19.56 -3.84 -31.52
N GLN A 20 19.88 -2.57 -31.77
CA GLN A 20 21.27 -2.13 -31.80
C GLN A 20 21.90 -2.25 -30.39
N PRO A 21 22.95 -3.06 -30.20
CA PRO A 21 23.78 -2.93 -29.02
C PRO A 21 24.67 -1.69 -29.17
N GLN A 22 24.56 -0.70 -28.27
CA GLN A 22 25.57 0.34 -28.19
C GLN A 22 26.88 -0.25 -27.63
N PRO A 23 28.04 0.00 -28.25
CA PRO A 23 29.32 -0.30 -27.62
C PRO A 23 29.56 0.70 -26.49
N THR A 24 29.69 0.20 -25.26
CA THR A 24 30.23 1.00 -24.16
C THR A 24 31.75 0.96 -24.27
N GLU A 25 32.37 2.10 -24.54
CA GLU A 25 33.82 2.23 -24.63
C GLU A 25 34.48 1.91 -23.28
N ALA A 26 35.49 1.03 -23.31
CA ALA A 26 36.25 0.61 -22.13
C ALA A 26 37.73 0.88 -22.34
N GLU A 27 38.18 2.04 -21.84
CA GLU A 27 39.56 2.49 -21.76
C GLU A 27 39.67 3.33 -20.46
N THR A 28 40.76 3.36 -19.68
CA THR A 28 42.11 2.81 -19.89
C THR A 28 42.76 2.45 -18.53
N THR A 29 43.50 1.34 -18.47
CA THR A 29 44.72 1.05 -17.69
C THR A 29 44.95 1.63 -16.26
N GLY A 30 45.26 0.76 -15.29
CA GLY A 30 45.73 1.19 -13.95
C GLY A 30 46.17 0.07 -12.97
N THR A 31 47.20 -0.71 -13.31
CA THR A 31 47.92 -1.67 -12.42
C THR A 31 49.41 -1.30 -12.53
N PRO A 32 50.29 -1.36 -11.49
CA PRO A 32 50.30 -2.33 -10.38
C PRO A 32 50.67 -1.83 -8.97
N ALA A 33 50.39 -2.65 -7.95
CA ALA A 33 51.27 -2.83 -6.78
C ALA A 33 50.94 -4.15 -6.07
N ALA A 34 51.93 -5.02 -5.90
CA ALA A 34 51.80 -6.21 -5.06
C ALA A 34 52.12 -5.86 -3.61
N VAL A 35 51.29 -6.31 -2.66
CA VAL A 35 51.69 -6.48 -1.26
C VAL A 35 51.19 -7.85 -0.78
N GLU A 36 52.13 -8.76 -0.64
CA GLU A 36 51.98 -10.09 -0.07
C GLU A 36 52.26 -10.01 1.44
N VAL A 37 51.26 -10.15 2.31
CA VAL A 37 51.48 -10.51 3.73
C VAL A 37 50.33 -11.36 4.29
N SER A 38 50.66 -12.63 4.55
CA SER A 38 50.16 -13.58 5.56
C SER A 38 48.67 -13.67 5.98
N PRO A 39 48.08 -14.89 5.98
CA PRO A 39 46.89 -15.21 6.78
C PRO A 39 47.28 -15.58 8.23
N GLY A 40 46.41 -15.27 9.20
CA GLY A 40 46.51 -15.87 10.53
C GLY A 40 45.88 -15.09 11.67
N SER A 41 44.67 -15.50 12.09
CA SER A 41 44.39 -15.96 13.47
C SER A 41 42.93 -16.39 13.60
N ALA A 42 42.73 -17.58 14.17
CA ALA A 42 41.44 -18.12 14.57
C ALA A 42 41.07 -17.63 16.00
N PRO A 43 39.88 -17.97 16.56
CA PRO A 43 39.28 -17.20 17.64
C PRO A 43 39.80 -17.54 19.03
N THR A 44 39.70 -16.57 19.95
CA THR A 44 39.90 -16.80 21.39
C THR A 44 38.63 -16.48 22.17
N THR A 45 38.19 -17.47 22.95
CA THR A 45 37.16 -17.37 23.97
C THR A 45 37.60 -16.50 25.16
N SER A 46 36.68 -15.75 25.78
CA SER A 46 36.60 -15.74 27.26
C SER A 46 35.24 -15.27 27.74
N SER A 47 34.70 -15.99 28.71
CA SER A 47 33.53 -15.63 29.50
C SER A 47 33.86 -14.51 30.50
N ALA A 48 32.83 -13.78 30.94
CA ALA A 48 32.79 -13.14 32.25
C ALA A 48 31.32 -12.96 32.68
N GLU A 49 30.81 -13.88 33.49
CA GLU A 49 29.63 -13.65 34.32
C GLU A 49 30.03 -12.73 35.49
N THR A 50 29.18 -11.76 35.84
CA THR A 50 29.17 -11.22 37.21
C THR A 50 27.73 -10.95 37.64
N SER A 51 27.28 -11.69 38.64
CA SER A 51 26.04 -11.40 39.37
C SER A 51 26.27 -10.30 40.41
N ALA A 52 25.29 -9.41 40.58
CA ALA A 52 25.05 -8.70 41.84
C ALA A 52 23.58 -8.29 41.94
N GLU A 53 23.00 -8.43 43.13
CA GLU A 53 21.56 -8.32 43.41
C GLU A 53 21.21 -6.98 44.13
N PRO A 54 20.01 -6.75 44.71
CA PRO A 54 19.39 -5.42 44.73
C PRO A 54 19.65 -4.61 46.01
N VAL A 55 19.29 -3.32 45.97
CA VAL A 55 19.08 -2.51 47.17
C VAL A 55 17.69 -1.87 47.13
N SER A 56 16.87 -2.20 48.13
CA SER A 56 15.58 -1.57 48.41
C SER A 56 15.77 -0.36 49.34
N GLY A 57 14.97 0.69 49.15
CA GLY A 57 14.95 1.86 50.03
C GLY A 57 13.68 2.70 49.83
N ALA A 58 12.70 2.51 50.73
CA ALA A 58 11.71 3.53 51.06
C ALA A 58 12.41 4.59 51.96
N ASP A 59 11.98 5.82 52.25
CA ASP A 59 10.71 6.43 52.70
C ASP A 59 10.93 7.98 52.70
N GLU A 60 10.01 8.91 52.99
CA GLU A 60 8.53 9.04 52.93
C GLU A 60 8.20 10.56 53.14
N THR A 61 7.08 11.08 52.61
CA THR A 61 6.44 12.39 52.95
C THR A 61 7.20 13.71 52.61
N ALA A 62 6.58 14.91 52.52
CA ALA A 62 5.18 15.37 52.75
C ALA A 62 4.84 16.66 51.97
N SER A 63 3.54 16.89 51.68
CA SER A 63 2.77 18.17 51.75
C SER A 63 3.29 19.50 51.11
N ALA A 64 2.48 20.50 50.71
CA ALA A 64 1.01 20.72 50.74
C ALA A 64 0.63 21.71 49.58
N ALA A 65 -0.48 21.52 48.87
CA ALA A 65 -1.78 22.21 49.05
C ALA A 65 -2.03 23.53 48.26
N SER A 66 -3.28 23.65 47.80
CA SER A 66 -4.04 24.85 47.33
C SER A 66 -4.30 24.97 45.82
N THR A 67 -5.40 25.55 45.34
CA THR A 67 -6.80 25.66 45.84
C THR A 67 -7.72 25.91 44.63
N GLU A 68 -8.89 25.31 44.68
CA GLU A 68 -10.05 25.43 43.80
C GLU A 68 -10.43 26.85 43.32
N VAL A 69 -10.70 27.03 42.01
CA VAL A 69 -11.69 28.00 41.49
C VAL A 69 -12.43 27.34 40.32
N ALA A 70 -13.76 27.29 40.41
CA ALA A 70 -14.63 26.72 39.38
C ALA A 70 -15.28 27.79 38.50
N THR A 71 -15.34 27.55 37.18
CA THR A 71 -16.29 28.21 36.27
C THR A 71 -16.87 27.19 35.29
N PRO A 72 -18.21 26.98 35.25
CA PRO A 72 -18.82 25.99 34.37
C PRO A 72 -19.31 26.59 33.03
N LYS A 73 -19.97 25.73 32.22
CA LYS A 73 -20.76 25.99 30.99
C LYS A 73 -19.98 25.99 29.65
N PRO A 74 -20.65 25.70 28.50
CA PRO A 74 -20.53 24.35 27.97
C PRO A 74 -20.21 24.28 26.47
N ALA A 75 -19.25 23.43 26.10
CA ALA A 75 -19.14 22.92 24.75
C ALA A 75 -19.43 21.42 24.76
N ALA A 76 -20.71 21.07 24.52
CA ALA A 76 -21.06 19.73 24.08
C ALA A 76 -20.56 19.54 22.64
N GLU A 77 -19.22 19.46 22.49
CA GLU A 77 -18.62 19.09 21.23
C GLU A 77 -19.11 17.68 20.91
N LYS A 78 -20.05 17.64 19.98
CA LYS A 78 -20.61 16.41 19.44
C LYS A 78 -19.44 15.61 18.88
N ARG A 79 -18.89 14.72 19.71
CA ARG A 79 -18.18 13.52 19.29
C ARG A 79 -19.12 12.76 18.37
N ARG A 80 -19.15 13.19 17.10
CA ARG A 80 -19.75 12.48 16.00
C ARG A 80 -19.00 11.16 16.00
N LYS A 81 -19.62 10.11 16.57
CA LYS A 81 -19.16 8.73 16.39
C LYS A 81 -18.87 8.63 14.90
N PRO A 82 -17.63 8.32 14.48
CA PRO A 82 -17.37 8.14 13.05
C PRO A 82 -18.40 7.12 12.58
N PRO A 83 -19.19 7.43 11.52
CA PRO A 83 -20.40 6.68 11.23
C PRO A 83 -20.04 5.21 11.13
N GLY A 84 -20.65 4.38 11.98
CA GLY A 84 -20.31 2.96 12.16
C GLY A 84 -20.65 2.07 10.96
N GLY A 85 -20.82 2.65 9.78
CA GLY A 85 -20.83 1.94 8.52
C GLY A 85 -19.43 1.42 8.22
N GLY A 86 -19.33 0.13 7.89
CA GLY A 86 -18.09 -0.46 7.40
C GLY A 86 -17.54 0.32 6.21
N TYR A 87 -16.21 0.31 6.06
CA TYR A 87 -15.50 0.96 4.97
C TYR A 87 -16.08 0.49 3.62
N LYS A 88 -16.65 1.38 2.79
CA LYS A 88 -17.34 1.03 1.53
C LYS A 88 -16.79 1.82 0.34
N PRO A 89 -16.51 1.21 -0.84
CA PRO A 89 -16.01 1.87 -2.05
C PRO A 89 -16.75 3.18 -2.41
N ALA A 90 -18.08 3.15 -2.42
CA ALA A 90 -18.92 4.31 -2.72
C ALA A 90 -18.67 5.51 -1.78
N GLN A 91 -18.40 5.26 -0.49
CA GLN A 91 -18.09 6.31 0.49
C GLN A 91 -16.66 6.86 0.30
N VAL A 92 -15.76 6.11 -0.33
CA VAL A 92 -14.43 6.60 -0.69
C VAL A 92 -14.56 7.63 -1.81
N LEU A 93 -15.21 7.24 -2.91
CA LEU A 93 -15.45 8.13 -4.05
C LEU A 93 -16.23 9.38 -3.64
N GLN A 94 -17.30 9.23 -2.83
CA GLN A 94 -18.08 10.38 -2.36
C GLN A 94 -17.24 11.39 -1.57
N ARG A 95 -16.28 10.93 -0.74
CA ARG A 95 -15.33 11.81 -0.01
C ARG A 95 -14.32 12.50 -0.94
N MET A 96 -14.10 11.99 -2.15
CA MET A 96 -13.11 12.50 -3.10
C MET A 96 -13.70 13.36 -4.23
N LYS A 97 -15.02 13.25 -4.51
CA LYS A 97 -15.71 14.05 -5.55
C LYS A 97 -15.52 15.58 -5.40
N GLY A 98 -15.28 16.09 -4.19
CA GLY A 98 -14.97 17.50 -3.95
C GLY A 98 -13.56 17.96 -4.37
N ARG A 99 -12.70 17.08 -4.91
CA ARG A 99 -11.31 17.39 -5.30
C ARG A 99 -10.96 16.74 -6.64
N SER A 100 -11.48 17.29 -7.74
CA SER A 100 -11.43 16.71 -9.09
C SER A 100 -10.04 16.23 -9.55
N GLY A 101 -8.97 17.02 -9.32
CA GLY A 101 -7.60 16.60 -9.68
C GLY A 101 -7.12 15.37 -8.91
N ILE A 102 -7.32 15.35 -7.59
CA ILE A 102 -6.94 14.22 -6.72
C ILE A 102 -7.83 13.00 -7.02
N TYR A 103 -9.10 13.22 -7.36
CA TYR A 103 -10.04 12.18 -7.76
C TYR A 103 -9.58 11.45 -9.03
N LYS A 104 -9.21 12.19 -10.09
CA LYS A 104 -8.68 11.60 -11.33
C LYS A 104 -7.39 10.82 -11.11
N ALA A 105 -6.43 11.41 -10.38
CA ALA A 105 -5.16 10.74 -10.06
C ALA A 105 -5.40 9.44 -9.26
N TYR A 106 -6.29 9.47 -8.26
CA TYR A 106 -6.65 8.30 -7.47
C TYR A 106 -7.27 7.17 -8.31
N LEU A 107 -8.11 7.48 -9.29
CA LEU A 107 -8.69 6.47 -10.18
C LEU A 107 -7.61 5.85 -11.09
N ALA A 108 -6.75 6.68 -11.69
CA ALA A 108 -5.62 6.20 -12.51
C ALA A 108 -4.66 5.32 -11.70
N ASP A 109 -4.31 5.73 -10.47
CA ASP A 109 -3.50 4.92 -9.54
C ASP A 109 -4.20 3.61 -9.16
N SER A 110 -5.54 3.63 -8.98
CA SER A 110 -6.32 2.43 -8.65
C SER A 110 -6.39 1.43 -9.82
N GLU A 111 -6.48 1.93 -11.06
CA GLU A 111 -6.46 1.13 -12.28
C GLU A 111 -5.08 0.52 -12.54
N ALA A 112 -4.02 1.34 -12.44
CA ALA A 112 -2.64 0.87 -12.54
C ALA A 112 -2.32 -0.20 -11.49
N LEU A 113 -2.74 0.02 -10.23
CA LEU A 113 -2.56 -0.94 -9.15
C LEU A 113 -3.33 -2.25 -9.41
N LEU A 114 -4.56 -2.18 -9.92
CA LEU A 114 -5.34 -3.37 -10.27
C LEU A 114 -4.66 -4.22 -11.35
N LEU A 115 -4.10 -3.57 -12.38
CA LEU A 115 -3.32 -4.25 -13.43
C LEU A 115 -2.05 -4.89 -12.84
N GLN A 116 -1.29 -4.15 -12.02
CA GLN A 116 -0.08 -4.66 -11.35
C GLN A 116 -0.39 -5.86 -10.45
N ILE A 117 -1.47 -5.83 -9.66
CA ILE A 117 -1.87 -6.97 -8.80
C ILE A 117 -2.21 -8.20 -9.64
N ARG A 118 -2.86 -8.03 -10.80
CA ARG A 118 -3.21 -9.15 -11.70
C ARG A 118 -1.99 -9.76 -12.41
N LEU A 119 -0.97 -8.95 -12.70
CA LEU A 119 0.24 -9.38 -13.42
C LEU A 119 1.34 -9.92 -12.49
N LEU A 120 1.57 -9.25 -11.35
CA LEU A 120 2.72 -9.47 -10.46
C LEU A 120 2.33 -9.98 -9.06
N GLY A 121 1.03 -10.02 -8.75
CA GLY A 121 0.53 -10.31 -7.41
C GLY A 121 0.57 -9.11 -6.45
N LEU A 122 -0.05 -9.28 -5.28
CA LEU A 122 -0.27 -8.18 -4.33
C LEU A 122 1.01 -7.62 -3.72
N GLY A 123 2.00 -8.47 -3.39
CA GLY A 123 3.24 -8.05 -2.73
C GLY A 123 4.07 -7.05 -3.56
N PRO A 124 4.52 -7.43 -4.76
CA PRO A 124 5.27 -6.54 -5.65
C PRO A 124 4.49 -5.25 -6.00
N ALA A 125 3.19 -5.36 -6.27
CA ALA A 125 2.36 -4.20 -6.58
C ALA A 125 2.27 -3.19 -5.41
N LEU A 126 2.14 -3.67 -4.16
CA LEU A 126 2.16 -2.80 -2.98
C LEU A 126 3.55 -2.22 -2.70
N ALA A 127 4.63 -2.95 -3.00
CA ALA A 127 6.00 -2.43 -2.88
C ALA A 127 6.25 -1.28 -3.86
N LEU A 128 5.85 -1.44 -5.13
CA LEU A 128 5.91 -0.37 -6.14
C LEU A 128 5.07 0.85 -5.75
N LEU A 129 3.85 0.65 -5.26
CA LEU A 129 2.97 1.72 -4.77
C LEU A 129 3.57 2.50 -3.59
N GLN A 130 4.32 1.83 -2.71
CA GLN A 130 5.03 2.50 -1.59
C GLN A 130 6.34 3.16 -2.03
N ALA A 131 7.06 2.61 -3.00
CA ALA A 131 8.26 3.24 -3.56
C ALA A 131 7.94 4.61 -4.19
N GLN A 132 6.74 4.78 -4.75
CA GLN A 132 6.26 6.04 -5.34
C GLN A 132 5.48 6.94 -4.34
N SER A 133 5.62 6.70 -3.04
CA SER A 133 4.80 7.33 -1.98
C SER A 133 4.91 8.84 -1.83
N GLU A 134 5.70 9.54 -2.64
CA GLU A 134 5.62 11.01 -2.80
C GLU A 134 4.20 11.43 -3.23
N ASN A 135 3.53 10.64 -4.06
CA ASN A 135 2.19 10.92 -4.54
C ASN A 135 1.13 10.84 -3.43
N LYS A 136 0.34 11.92 -3.29
CA LYS A 136 -0.75 12.00 -2.28
C LYS A 136 -1.93 11.07 -2.61
N SER A 137 -2.15 10.76 -3.88
CA SER A 137 -3.18 9.83 -4.36
C SER A 137 -2.77 8.38 -4.07
N GLN A 138 -1.56 7.95 -4.43
CA GLN A 138 -1.04 6.60 -4.18
C GLN A 138 -1.01 6.24 -2.68
N ARG A 139 -0.52 7.15 -1.82
CA ARG A 139 -0.61 6.99 -0.35
C ARG A 139 -2.04 6.80 0.14
N ARG A 140 -3.01 7.46 -0.50
CA ARG A 140 -4.43 7.34 -0.18
C ARG A 140 -5.00 6.00 -0.66
N VAL A 141 -4.66 5.54 -1.87
CA VAL A 141 -5.02 4.20 -2.36
C VAL A 141 -4.51 3.13 -1.39
N TYR A 142 -3.23 3.17 -1.00
CA TYR A 142 -2.65 2.24 -0.02
C TYR A 142 -3.39 2.24 1.32
N TRP A 143 -3.68 3.44 1.87
CA TRP A 143 -4.39 3.57 3.14
C TRP A 143 -5.83 3.06 3.05
N ASP A 144 -6.56 3.41 1.98
CA ASP A 144 -7.95 2.99 1.74
C ASP A 144 -8.05 1.46 1.59
N LEU A 145 -7.13 0.86 0.83
CA LEU A 145 -7.02 -0.60 0.66
C LEU A 145 -6.73 -1.30 2.00
N SER A 146 -5.83 -0.73 2.80
CA SER A 146 -5.53 -1.21 4.15
C SER A 146 -6.76 -1.14 5.08
N GLN A 147 -7.54 -0.04 5.00
CA GLN A 147 -8.79 0.05 5.77
C GLN A 147 -9.83 -0.97 5.31
N TRP A 148 -9.96 -1.20 4.00
CA TRP A 148 -10.88 -2.20 3.45
C TRP A 148 -10.54 -3.61 3.93
N ILE A 149 -9.29 -4.05 3.77
CA ILE A 149 -8.84 -5.40 4.12
C ILE A 149 -8.96 -5.65 5.63
N PHE A 150 -8.41 -4.75 6.46
CA PHE A 150 -8.35 -4.97 7.90
C PHE A 150 -9.66 -4.65 8.64
N LYS A 151 -10.45 -3.64 8.21
CA LYS A 151 -11.65 -3.20 8.95
C LYS A 151 -12.97 -3.65 8.33
N ALA A 152 -13.14 -3.58 7.01
CA ALA A 152 -14.38 -4.03 6.36
C ALA A 152 -14.42 -5.54 6.17
N GLN A 153 -13.37 -6.11 5.55
CA GLN A 153 -13.26 -7.54 5.30
C GLN A 153 -12.78 -8.33 6.53
N ARG A 154 -12.28 -7.64 7.57
CA ARG A 154 -11.80 -8.21 8.84
C ARG A 154 -10.74 -9.31 8.66
N ILE A 155 -9.97 -9.24 7.57
CA ILE A 155 -8.91 -10.20 7.27
C ILE A 155 -7.73 -9.88 8.19
N ARG A 156 -7.50 -10.72 9.21
CA ARG A 156 -6.37 -10.55 10.14
C ARG A 156 -5.05 -10.90 9.46
N GLY A 157 -4.17 -9.91 9.32
CA GLY A 157 -2.77 -10.11 8.92
C GLY A 157 -1.81 -10.10 10.11
N ARG A 158 -0.53 -10.38 9.85
CA ARG A 158 0.53 -10.41 10.87
C ARG A 158 0.76 -9.05 11.54
N ASN A 159 0.64 -7.95 10.78
CA ASN A 159 0.79 -6.58 11.25
C ASN A 159 -0.43 -5.73 10.82
N SER A 160 -1.33 -5.40 11.74
CA SER A 160 -2.51 -4.57 11.43
C SER A 160 -2.21 -3.10 11.12
N ARG A 161 -0.96 -2.64 11.25
CA ARG A 161 -0.52 -1.27 10.92
C ARG A 161 0.00 -1.15 9.48
N SER A 162 0.50 -2.23 8.89
CA SER A 162 1.06 -2.26 7.54
C SER A 162 0.51 -3.44 6.75
N LEU A 163 -0.18 -3.13 5.65
CA LEU A 163 -0.65 -4.15 4.71
C LEU A 163 0.52 -4.86 4.03
N LEU A 164 1.57 -4.13 3.65
CA LEU A 164 2.77 -4.70 3.02
C LEU A 164 3.46 -5.70 3.95
N ASP A 165 3.70 -5.35 5.23
CA ASP A 165 4.31 -6.27 6.20
C ASP A 165 3.45 -7.53 6.39
N SER A 166 2.11 -7.37 6.42
CA SER A 166 1.20 -8.51 6.51
C SER A 166 1.21 -9.38 5.25
N VAL A 167 1.56 -8.83 4.09
CA VAL A 167 1.71 -9.57 2.84
C VAL A 167 3.06 -10.29 2.78
N VAL A 168 4.14 -9.68 3.28
CA VAL A 168 5.49 -10.27 3.30
C VAL A 168 5.65 -11.33 4.40
N TYR A 169 5.14 -11.08 5.61
CA TYR A 169 5.33 -11.94 6.79
C TYR A 169 4.05 -12.65 7.26
N GLY A 170 2.98 -12.64 6.44
CA GLY A 170 1.72 -13.32 6.74
C GLY A 170 1.57 -14.65 6.04
N ASP A 171 0.66 -15.47 6.55
CA ASP A 171 0.38 -16.80 6.00
C ASP A 171 -0.14 -16.73 4.55
N SER A 172 0.08 -17.80 3.77
CA SER A 172 -0.49 -17.93 2.41
C SER A 172 -2.02 -17.73 2.38
N ARG A 173 -2.73 -18.16 3.43
CA ARG A 173 -4.18 -17.93 3.62
C ARG A 173 -4.54 -16.45 3.77
N PHE A 174 -3.67 -15.63 4.38
CA PHE A 174 -3.85 -14.19 4.42
C PHE A 174 -3.64 -13.61 3.02
N LEU A 175 -2.53 -13.97 2.35
CA LEU A 175 -2.17 -13.44 1.04
C LEU A 175 -3.28 -13.65 -0.01
N VAL A 176 -3.83 -14.87 -0.12
CA VAL A 176 -4.93 -15.17 -1.06
C VAL A 176 -6.17 -14.33 -0.76
N LYS A 177 -6.60 -14.25 0.51
CA LYS A 177 -7.77 -13.46 0.92
C LYS A 177 -7.58 -11.97 0.71
N ALA A 178 -6.41 -11.44 1.06
CA ALA A 178 -6.03 -10.04 0.88
C ALA A 178 -5.98 -9.66 -0.60
N THR A 179 -5.42 -10.53 -1.46
CA THR A 179 -5.37 -10.32 -2.92
C THR A 179 -6.76 -10.26 -3.52
N HIS A 180 -7.63 -11.23 -3.22
CA HIS A 180 -9.02 -11.23 -3.70
C HIS A 180 -9.80 -10.01 -3.21
N ALA A 181 -9.67 -9.66 -1.92
CA ALA A 181 -10.30 -8.47 -1.35
C ALA A 181 -9.79 -7.16 -1.96
N ALA A 182 -8.50 -7.08 -2.31
CA ALA A 182 -7.90 -5.91 -2.95
C ALA A 182 -8.44 -5.73 -4.38
N VAL A 183 -8.44 -6.79 -5.17
CA VAL A 183 -9.01 -6.81 -6.54
C VAL A 183 -10.48 -6.38 -6.51
N GLN A 184 -11.29 -7.00 -5.65
CA GLN A 184 -12.72 -6.65 -5.49
C GLN A 184 -12.93 -5.18 -5.12
N PHE A 185 -12.08 -4.59 -4.28
CA PHE A 185 -12.17 -3.18 -3.91
C PHE A 185 -11.89 -2.25 -5.09
N LEU A 186 -10.79 -2.49 -5.81
CA LEU A 186 -10.37 -1.65 -6.92
C LEU A 186 -11.35 -1.76 -8.09
N GLU A 187 -11.84 -2.97 -8.40
CA GLU A 187 -12.90 -3.18 -9.40
C GLU A 187 -14.18 -2.43 -9.04
N ALA A 188 -14.64 -2.52 -7.77
CA ALA A 188 -15.82 -1.80 -7.33
C ALA A 188 -15.65 -0.27 -7.40
N ILE A 189 -14.45 0.25 -7.11
CA ILE A 189 -14.11 1.67 -7.28
C ILE A 189 -14.25 2.09 -8.75
N LEU A 190 -13.64 1.36 -9.69
CA LEU A 190 -13.66 1.71 -11.11
C LEU A 190 -15.06 1.56 -11.73
N GLN A 191 -15.80 0.49 -11.38
CA GLN A 191 -17.18 0.28 -11.82
C GLN A 191 -18.12 1.39 -11.34
N LEU A 192 -17.97 1.83 -10.09
CA LEU A 192 -18.77 2.93 -9.54
C LEU A 192 -18.48 4.25 -10.26
N ASP A 193 -17.23 4.55 -10.64
CA ASP A 193 -16.94 5.74 -11.44
C ASP A 193 -17.61 5.69 -12.82
N GLN A 194 -17.48 4.58 -13.54
CA GLN A 194 -18.13 4.37 -14.83
C GLN A 194 -19.67 4.50 -14.76
N GLN A 195 -20.29 4.02 -13.68
CA GLN A 195 -21.72 4.19 -13.43
C GLN A 195 -22.09 5.66 -13.19
N ASN A 196 -21.30 6.39 -12.38
CA ASN A 196 -21.51 7.82 -12.15
C ASN A 196 -21.41 8.63 -13.45
N ALA A 197 -20.42 8.34 -14.30
CA ALA A 197 -20.25 9.00 -15.59
C ALA A 197 -21.46 8.80 -16.52
N LYS A 198 -21.97 7.56 -16.62
CA LYS A 198 -23.16 7.24 -17.42
C LYS A 198 -24.42 7.98 -16.92
N GLN A 199 -24.64 8.02 -15.60
CA GLN A 199 -25.78 8.74 -15.00
C GLN A 199 -25.75 10.25 -15.26
N SER A 200 -24.56 10.86 -15.29
CA SER A 200 -24.41 12.28 -15.63
C SER A 200 -24.80 12.57 -17.08
N GLN A 201 -24.44 11.70 -18.02
CA GLN A 201 -24.78 11.84 -19.44
C GLN A 201 -26.28 11.61 -19.73
N THR A 202 -26.95 10.72 -19.00
CA THR A 202 -28.40 10.53 -19.16
C THR A 202 -29.20 11.73 -18.66
N ARG A 203 -28.75 12.37 -17.57
CA ARG A 203 -29.43 13.55 -16.99
C ARG A 203 -29.37 14.78 -17.89
N SER A 204 -28.23 15.07 -18.51
CA SER A 204 -28.11 16.19 -19.44
C SER A 204 -28.98 16.01 -20.68
N LYS A 205 -29.07 14.79 -21.23
CA LYS A 205 -29.94 14.46 -22.36
C LYS A 205 -31.44 14.57 -22.06
N SER A 206 -31.86 14.40 -20.81
CA SER A 206 -33.27 14.55 -20.40
C SER A 206 -33.68 15.99 -20.07
N GLN A 207 -32.78 16.96 -20.22
CA GLN A 207 -33.02 18.40 -19.95
C GLN A 207 -32.75 19.28 -21.19
N SER A 208 -32.56 18.66 -22.36
CA SER A 208 -32.46 19.30 -23.67
C SER A 208 -33.66 18.91 -24.52
#